data_AF-A0A7J6IR96-F1
#
_entry.id   AF-A0A7J6IR96-F1
#
_cell.length_a   1.000
_cell.length_b   1.000
_cell.length_c   1.000
_cell.angle_alpha   90.00
_cell.angle_beta   90.00
_cell.angle_gamma   90.00
#
_symmetry.space_group_name_H-M   'P 1'
#
loop_
_entity.id
_entity.type
_entity.pdbx_description
1 polymer ?
#
loop_
_entity_poly.entity_id
_entity_poly.type
_entity_poly.pdbx_seq_one_letter_code
_entity_poly.pdbx_strand_id
1 'polypeptide(L)'
;MDDWQDTAFSTRHVHNRVGKSKAGGGRGRRRGRAFEVKRTFGRYEVKCANAKKLGDQINMAKNKGQALLPTMEIFRLSDDGRGLLGRLCLPAVLDASLVLTGSRKTLEELVSGLEAGEEITSESEVENEPEDRAENEVESGASDEEQDAESDDNAFVSEAETKEKRRFESFEKNSFRSPRFWFQWKGQVKSNAESSMAKSNPEGSETGRGYVVFSGNDCRSFKGTITVDALQWKDVSLSGWKEVTMPERDVGFDWK
;
A
#
# COMPACT_ATOMS: atom_id res chain seq x y z
N MET A 1 -33.38 -31.05 39.24
CA MET A 1 -32.60 -31.28 38.00
C MET A 1 -32.36 -29.90 37.44
N ASP A 2 -31.09 -29.48 37.40
CA ASP A 2 -30.67 -28.13 37.03
C ASP A 2 -30.95 -27.82 35.55
N ASP A 3 -31.73 -26.78 35.28
CA ASP A 3 -32.03 -26.23 33.95
C ASP A 3 -30.85 -25.38 33.41
N TRP A 4 -29.66 -25.99 33.37
CA TRP A 4 -28.50 -25.37 32.71
C TRP A 4 -28.63 -25.37 31.18
N GLN A 5 -29.55 -26.17 30.62
CA GLN A 5 -29.82 -26.20 29.18
C GLN A 5 -30.64 -25.00 28.69
N ASP A 6 -31.65 -24.55 29.45
CA ASP A 6 -32.51 -23.44 29.02
C ASP A 6 -31.81 -22.07 29.04
N THR A 7 -30.75 -21.93 29.86
CA THR A 7 -29.95 -20.70 29.89
C THR A 7 -28.95 -20.61 28.71
N ALA A 8 -28.58 -21.74 28.10
CA ALA A 8 -27.59 -21.79 27.02
C ALA A 8 -28.14 -21.35 25.65
N PHE A 9 -29.46 -21.46 25.43
CA PHE A 9 -30.09 -21.15 24.14
C PHE A 9 -30.77 -19.77 24.07
N SER A 10 -30.98 -19.09 25.20
CA SER A 10 -31.65 -17.78 25.25
C SER A 10 -30.73 -16.58 24.95
N THR A 11 -29.41 -16.76 24.97
CA THR A 11 -28.43 -15.66 24.78
C THR A 11 -27.87 -15.55 23.36
N ARG A 12 -28.66 -15.85 22.34
CA ARG A 12 -28.32 -15.48 20.95
C ARG A 12 -29.09 -14.22 20.54
N HIS A 13 -28.54 -13.07 20.93
CA HIS A 13 -28.93 -11.77 20.36
C HIS A 13 -28.61 -11.77 18.85
N VAL A 14 -29.60 -12.10 18.03
CA VAL A 14 -29.57 -11.95 16.57
C VAL A 14 -29.70 -10.46 16.24
N HIS A 15 -28.57 -9.77 16.10
CA HIS A 15 -28.51 -8.49 15.39
C HIS A 15 -28.01 -8.72 13.96
N ASN A 16 -28.96 -9.02 13.07
CA ASN A 16 -28.83 -8.71 11.65
C ASN A 16 -30.20 -8.23 11.16
N ARG A 17 -30.48 -6.94 11.36
CA ARG A 17 -31.60 -6.28 10.68
C ARG A 17 -31.01 -5.34 9.65
N VAL A 18 -31.00 -5.81 8.40
CA VAL A 18 -30.86 -5.01 7.19
C VAL A 18 -32.00 -3.98 7.20
N GLY A 19 -31.68 -2.74 7.55
CA GLY A 19 -32.58 -1.60 7.45
C GLY A 19 -32.25 -0.80 6.20
N LYS A 20 -33.01 -1.02 5.12
CA LYS A 20 -33.18 -0.01 4.06
C LYS A 20 -33.81 1.24 4.68
N SER A 21 -33.07 2.35 4.74
CA SER A 21 -33.67 3.68 4.87
C SER A 21 -33.17 4.58 3.74
N LYS A 22 -34.05 4.76 2.75
CA LYS A 22 -34.07 5.98 1.93
C LYS A 22 -34.44 7.15 2.84
N ALA A 23 -33.84 8.31 2.59
CA ALA A 23 -34.12 9.62 3.17
C ALA A 23 -33.83 9.76 4.68
N GLY A 24 -32.70 10.38 4.99
CA GLY A 24 -32.36 10.81 6.35
C GLY A 24 -31.02 11.53 6.36
N GLY A 25 -31.04 12.83 6.09
CA GLY A 25 -29.88 13.72 6.19
C GLY A 25 -29.38 13.80 7.64
N GLY A 26 -28.52 12.86 8.03
CA GLY A 26 -27.77 12.89 9.27
C GLY A 26 -26.35 13.33 8.98
N ARG A 27 -25.95 14.48 9.52
CA ARG A 27 -24.54 14.92 9.65
C ARG A 27 -23.79 13.95 10.56
N GLY A 28 -23.53 12.75 10.07
CA GLY A 28 -22.71 11.72 10.69
C GLY A 28 -21.26 11.91 10.25
N ARG A 29 -20.37 12.10 11.23
CA ARG A 29 -18.93 12.26 11.07
C ARG A 29 -18.36 11.27 10.03
N ARG A 30 -17.38 11.73 9.25
CA ARG A 30 -16.56 11.04 8.23
C ARG A 30 -15.90 9.72 8.70
N ARG A 31 -16.64 8.76 9.24
CA ARG A 31 -16.18 7.46 9.69
C ARG A 31 -16.86 6.40 8.84
N GLY A 32 -16.15 5.88 7.85
CA GLY A 32 -16.58 4.69 7.12
C GLY A 32 -16.66 4.81 5.60
N ARG A 33 -15.89 5.71 4.97
CA ARG A 33 -15.65 5.55 3.52
C ARG A 33 -14.69 4.37 3.32
N ALA A 34 -14.92 3.56 2.28
CA ALA A 34 -13.99 2.53 1.86
C ALA A 34 -12.58 3.11 1.73
N PHE A 35 -11.55 2.29 2.00
CA PHE A 35 -10.18 2.70 1.76
C PHE A 35 -9.99 2.92 0.26
N GLU A 36 -9.44 4.07 -0.09
CA GLU A 36 -9.07 4.43 -1.44
C GLU A 36 -7.57 4.66 -1.44
N VAL A 37 -6.82 3.88 -2.22
CA VAL A 37 -5.36 3.93 -2.19
C VAL A 37 -4.81 5.29 -2.62
N LYS A 38 -5.52 6.05 -3.46
CA LYS A 38 -5.16 7.45 -3.79
C LYS A 38 -4.99 8.35 -2.55
N ARG A 39 -5.60 7.98 -1.42
CA ARG A 39 -5.48 8.72 -0.15
C ARG A 39 -4.14 8.55 0.53
N THR A 40 -3.32 7.57 0.15
CA THR A 40 -1.95 7.42 0.66
C THR A 40 -0.99 8.44 0.04
N PHE A 41 -1.32 9.01 -1.12
CA PHE A 41 -0.43 9.95 -1.82
C PHE A 41 -0.26 11.27 -1.09
N GLY A 42 0.99 11.73 -1.00
CA GLY A 42 1.35 12.98 -0.37
C GLY A 42 2.61 12.90 0.47
N ARG A 43 2.85 13.98 1.21
CA ARG A 43 4.01 14.14 2.08
C ARG A 43 3.63 13.96 3.54
N TYR A 44 4.46 13.21 4.25
CA TYR A 44 4.31 12.88 5.65
C TYR A 44 5.51 13.40 6.43
N GLU A 45 5.26 14.05 7.56
CA GLU A 45 6.28 14.29 8.57
C GLU A 45 6.50 13.00 9.36
N VAL A 46 7.77 12.66 9.59
CA VAL A 46 8.18 11.39 10.19
C VAL A 46 8.88 11.62 11.52
N LYS A 47 8.46 10.86 12.53
CA LYS A 47 9.11 10.72 13.82
C LYS A 47 9.79 9.37 13.92
N CYS A 48 11.11 9.41 13.99
CA CYS A 48 11.97 8.28 14.36
C CYS A 48 12.94 8.75 15.45
N ALA A 49 12.79 8.25 16.67
CA ALA A 49 13.59 8.71 17.81
C ALA A 49 15.08 8.40 17.62
N ASN A 50 15.41 7.24 17.03
CA ASN A 50 16.79 6.85 16.78
C ASN A 50 17.43 7.74 15.70
N ALA A 51 16.68 8.06 14.64
CA ALA A 51 17.15 8.95 13.59
C ALA A 51 17.37 10.38 14.10
N LYS A 52 16.46 10.87 14.95
CA LYS A 52 16.63 12.19 15.58
C LYS A 52 17.91 12.23 16.41
N LYS A 53 18.12 11.26 17.31
CA LYS A 53 19.32 11.19 18.16
C LYS A 53 20.60 11.14 17.34
N LEU A 54 20.64 10.29 16.32
CA LEU A 54 21.82 10.15 15.46
C LEU A 54 22.04 11.40 14.60
N GLY A 55 20.98 11.97 14.05
CA GLY A 55 21.05 13.21 13.27
C GLY A 55 21.53 14.40 14.09
N ASP A 56 21.06 14.55 15.32
CA ASP A 56 21.50 15.60 16.26
C ASP A 56 23.01 15.46 16.56
N GLN A 57 23.49 14.23 16.80
CA GLN A 57 24.92 13.95 17.00
C GLN A 57 25.77 14.33 15.77
N ILE A 58 25.33 13.95 14.57
CA ILE A 58 26.04 14.25 13.32
C ILE A 58 26.06 15.76 13.05
N ASN A 59 24.95 16.46 13.29
CA ASN A 59 24.86 17.90 13.05
C ASN A 59 25.70 18.71 14.03
N MET A 60 25.73 18.32 15.31
CA MET A 60 26.62 18.90 16.32
C MET A 60 28.09 18.74 15.91
N ALA A 61 28.49 17.55 15.45
CA ALA A 61 29.87 17.29 15.02
C ALA A 61 30.28 18.11 13.78
N LYS A 62 29.33 18.44 12.90
CA LYS A 62 29.61 19.13 11.62
C LYS A 62 29.35 20.64 11.64
N ASN A 63 28.99 21.23 12.79
CA ASN A 63 28.60 22.65 12.91
C ASN A 63 27.60 23.10 11.83
N LYS A 64 26.71 22.20 11.39
CA LYS A 64 25.71 22.52 10.36
C LYS A 64 24.46 23.11 11.01
N GLY A 65 24.06 24.28 10.52
CA GLY A 65 22.80 24.94 10.89
C GLY A 65 21.55 24.14 10.49
N GLN A 66 20.42 24.55 11.09
CA GLN A 66 19.04 24.03 11.01
C GLN A 66 18.83 22.70 10.25
N ALA A 67 18.55 21.64 11.01
CA ALA A 67 18.23 20.33 10.48
C ALA A 67 16.91 20.36 9.68
N LEU A 68 16.93 19.78 8.48
CA LEU A 68 15.70 19.46 7.74
C LEU A 68 14.83 18.50 8.58
N LEU A 69 13.51 18.55 8.37
CA LEU A 69 12.58 17.63 9.04
C LEU A 69 12.58 16.25 8.34
N PRO A 70 12.52 15.15 9.10
CA PRO A 70 12.37 13.82 8.51
C PRO A 70 11.03 13.67 7.81
N THR A 71 11.05 13.17 6.57
CA THR A 71 9.86 13.10 5.73
C THR A 71 9.75 11.79 4.98
N MET A 72 8.51 11.33 4.77
CA MET A 72 8.17 10.24 3.87
C MET A 72 7.21 10.78 2.82
N GLU A 73 7.48 10.50 1.56
CA GLU A 73 6.65 10.94 0.45
C GLU A 73 6.19 9.72 -0.34
N ILE A 74 4.90 9.64 -0.64
CA ILE A 74 4.31 8.61 -1.48
C ILE A 74 3.73 9.33 -2.69
N PHE A 75 4.24 9.06 -3.88
CA PHE A 75 3.94 9.88 -5.06
C PHE A 75 3.08 9.18 -6.12
N ARG A 76 3.19 7.86 -6.32
CA ARG A 76 2.39 7.13 -7.33
C ARG A 76 2.24 5.64 -7.05
N LEU A 77 1.39 4.96 -7.83
CA LEU A 77 1.39 3.50 -7.90
C LEU A 77 2.53 2.98 -8.79
N SER A 78 2.97 1.76 -8.54
CA SER A 78 3.79 1.02 -9.50
C SER A 78 3.04 0.78 -10.81
N ASP A 79 3.77 0.46 -11.87
CA ASP A 79 3.19 0.36 -13.21
C ASP A 79 2.25 -0.84 -13.37
N ASP A 80 2.38 -1.85 -12.51
CA ASP A 80 1.43 -2.96 -12.39
C ASP A 80 0.26 -2.66 -11.44
N GLY A 81 0.29 -1.52 -10.75
CA GLY A 81 -0.71 -1.12 -9.77
C GLY A 81 -0.78 -1.99 -8.53
N ARG A 82 0.26 -2.78 -8.23
CA ARG A 82 0.32 -3.68 -7.05
C ARG A 82 1.14 -3.12 -5.88
N GLY A 83 1.79 -1.97 -6.08
CA GLY A 83 2.59 -1.29 -5.07
C GLY A 83 2.47 0.23 -5.12
N LEU A 84 2.95 0.87 -4.05
CA LEU A 84 3.10 2.31 -3.89
C LEU A 84 4.59 2.64 -3.94
N LEU A 85 4.93 3.69 -4.68
CA LEU A 85 6.30 4.17 -4.81
C LEU A 85 6.46 5.48 -4.03
N GLY A 86 7.59 5.59 -3.35
CA GLY A 86 7.85 6.68 -2.42
C GLY A 86 9.33 6.97 -2.18
N ARG A 87 9.59 7.93 -1.30
CA ARG A 87 10.92 8.27 -0.80
C ARG A 87 10.87 8.50 0.70
N LEU A 88 11.89 8.03 1.41
CA LEU A 88 12.12 8.28 2.82
C LEU A 88 13.38 9.11 2.99
N CYS A 89 13.26 10.27 3.64
CA CYS A 89 14.38 11.10 4.01
C CYS A 89 14.41 11.23 5.54
N LEU A 90 15.46 10.70 6.16
CA LEU A 90 15.84 10.95 7.55
C LEU A 90 17.11 11.81 7.52
N PRO A 91 17.00 13.14 7.65
CA PRO A 91 18.11 14.07 7.48
C PRO A 91 19.35 13.67 8.27
N ALA A 92 20.50 13.79 7.61
CA ALA A 92 21.82 13.34 8.07
C ALA A 92 21.99 11.82 8.28
N VAL A 93 20.93 11.00 8.16
CA VAL A 93 20.96 9.57 8.49
C VAL A 93 20.67 8.67 7.29
N LEU A 94 19.56 8.87 6.59
CA LEU A 94 19.08 7.99 5.53
C LEU A 94 18.42 8.80 4.42
N ASP A 95 18.70 8.46 3.18
CA ASP A 95 17.96 8.93 2.01
C ASP A 95 17.71 7.74 1.09
N ALA A 96 16.44 7.36 0.94
CA ALA A 96 16.07 6.09 0.33
C ALA A 96 14.81 6.15 -0.52
N SER A 97 14.79 5.37 -1.58
CA SER A 97 13.61 4.99 -2.33
C SER A 97 12.79 3.98 -1.54
N LEU A 98 11.46 4.06 -1.63
CA LEU A 98 10.52 3.18 -0.94
C LEU A 98 9.59 2.48 -1.92
N VAL A 99 9.38 1.19 -1.68
CA VAL A 99 8.30 0.39 -2.28
C VAL A 99 7.41 -0.12 -1.16
N LEU A 100 6.11 0.19 -1.21
CA LEU A 100 5.13 -0.31 -0.24
C LEU A 100 4.06 -1.16 -0.92
N THR A 101 3.68 -2.28 -0.30
CA THR A 101 2.63 -3.17 -0.83
C THR A 101 1.75 -3.70 0.30
N GLY A 102 0.55 -4.19 -0.04
CA GLY A 102 -0.37 -4.75 0.95
C GLY A 102 0.08 -6.11 1.53
N SER A 103 1.02 -6.81 0.88
CA SER A 103 1.45 -8.15 1.27
C SER A 103 2.96 -8.35 1.08
N ARG A 104 3.58 -9.20 1.90
CA ARG A 104 5.02 -9.51 1.77
C ARG A 104 5.36 -10.17 0.44
N LYS A 105 4.50 -11.07 -0.05
CA LYS A 105 4.69 -11.76 -1.33
C LYS A 105 4.74 -10.75 -2.48
N THR A 106 3.77 -9.84 -2.54
CA THR A 106 3.74 -8.78 -3.56
C THR A 106 4.94 -7.84 -3.46
N LEU A 107 5.43 -7.56 -2.23
CA LEU A 107 6.64 -6.76 -2.05
C LEU A 107 7.87 -7.45 -2.66
N GLU A 108 8.03 -8.74 -2.41
CA GLU A 108 9.17 -9.53 -2.89
C GLU A 108 9.17 -9.63 -4.43
N GLU A 109 8.02 -9.91 -5.03
CA GLU A 109 7.85 -9.94 -6.49
C GLU A 109 8.19 -8.58 -7.13
N LEU A 110 7.62 -7.48 -6.60
CA LEU A 110 7.79 -6.14 -7.17
C LEU A 110 9.23 -5.65 -7.04
N VAL A 111 9.85 -5.86 -5.87
CA VAL A 111 11.27 -5.50 -5.66
C VAL A 111 12.18 -6.32 -6.58
N SER A 112 11.93 -7.61 -6.74
CA SER A 112 12.74 -8.45 -7.64
C SER A 112 12.68 -7.96 -9.09
N GLY A 113 11.50 -7.55 -9.57
CA GLY A 113 11.35 -6.95 -10.90
C GLY A 113 12.10 -5.63 -11.06
N LEU A 114 12.06 -4.76 -10.03
CA LEU A 114 12.82 -3.50 -10.03
C LEU A 114 14.34 -3.71 -10.02
N GLU A 115 14.82 -4.77 -9.37
CA GLU A 115 16.24 -5.13 -9.33
C GLU A 115 16.72 -5.79 -10.62
N ALA A 116 15.86 -6.57 -11.29
CA ALA A 116 16.15 -7.21 -12.57
C ALA A 116 16.23 -6.22 -13.75
N GLY A 117 15.71 -4.99 -13.58
CA GLY A 117 15.70 -3.98 -14.64
C GLY A 117 14.72 -4.28 -15.78
N GLU A 118 13.75 -5.17 -15.54
CA GLU A 118 12.81 -5.64 -16.56
C GLU A 118 11.47 -4.89 -16.48
N GLU A 119 11.00 -4.46 -17.66
CA GLU A 119 9.62 -4.10 -17.90
C GLU A 119 8.77 -5.36 -17.64
N ILE A 120 8.11 -5.43 -16.48
CA ILE A 120 7.22 -6.55 -16.15
C ILE A 120 5.99 -6.45 -17.06
N THR A 121 6.05 -7.04 -18.26
CA THR A 121 4.86 -7.45 -19.00
C THR A 121 4.27 -8.62 -18.23
N SER A 122 3.26 -8.32 -17.39
CA SER A 122 2.44 -9.35 -16.74
C SER A 122 1.58 -10.07 -17.78
N GLU A 123 2.19 -10.95 -18.55
CA GLU A 123 1.47 -12.01 -19.26
C GLU A 123 1.30 -13.17 -18.27
N SER A 124 0.41 -12.97 -17.31
CA SER A 124 -0.17 -14.09 -16.58
C SER A 124 -1.22 -14.70 -17.50
N GLU A 125 -0.80 -15.66 -18.31
CA GLU A 125 -1.69 -16.57 -19.01
C GLU A 125 -2.71 -17.12 -18.01
N VAL A 126 -3.96 -16.72 -18.17
CA VAL A 126 -5.11 -17.39 -17.55
C VAL A 126 -5.20 -18.74 -18.25
N GLU A 127 -4.69 -19.79 -17.59
CA GLU A 127 -5.01 -21.17 -17.94
C GLU A 127 -6.54 -21.31 -17.86
N ASN A 128 -7.18 -21.30 -19.02
CA ASN A 128 -8.58 -21.70 -19.17
C ASN A 128 -8.66 -23.21 -18.92
N GLU A 129 -9.62 -23.58 -18.07
CA GLU A 129 -10.02 -24.97 -17.80
C GLU A 129 -10.37 -25.72 -19.09
N PRO A 130 -10.07 -27.03 -19.18
CA PRO A 130 -10.86 -27.93 -19.98
C PRO A 130 -11.98 -28.54 -19.11
N GLU A 131 -13.19 -28.01 -19.22
CA GLU A 131 -14.40 -28.72 -18.80
C GLU A 131 -14.68 -29.85 -19.82
N ASP A 132 -14.44 -31.09 -19.39
CA ASP A 132 -14.79 -32.29 -20.14
C ASP A 132 -16.32 -32.49 -20.15
N ARG A 133 -16.85 -32.25 -21.34
CA ARG A 133 -18.03 -32.82 -22.00
C ARG A 133 -18.55 -34.14 -21.39
N ALA A 134 -19.77 -34.09 -20.83
CA ALA A 134 -20.65 -35.25 -20.73
C ALA A 134 -22.02 -34.89 -21.33
N GLU A 135 -22.31 -35.57 -22.42
CA GLU A 135 -23.49 -35.47 -23.27
C GLU A 135 -24.74 -35.94 -22.51
N ASN A 136 -25.85 -35.22 -22.64
CA ASN A 136 -27.15 -35.86 -22.73
C ASN A 136 -28.16 -34.96 -23.44
N GLU A 137 -28.63 -35.49 -24.57
CA GLU A 137 -29.73 -35.02 -25.38
C GLU A 137 -31.03 -34.99 -24.56
N VAL A 138 -31.85 -33.94 -24.73
CA VAL A 138 -33.29 -34.12 -25.00
C VAL A 138 -33.86 -32.85 -25.65
N GLU A 139 -34.43 -33.11 -26.82
CA GLU A 139 -35.25 -32.33 -27.74
C GLU A 139 -36.43 -31.55 -27.10
N SER A 140 -36.68 -30.31 -27.55
CA SER A 140 -37.94 -29.88 -28.18
C SER A 140 -38.15 -28.35 -28.21
N GLY A 141 -38.47 -27.83 -29.40
CA GLY A 141 -39.59 -26.88 -29.55
C GLY A 141 -39.32 -25.38 -29.75
N ALA A 142 -39.39 -24.96 -31.02
CA ALA A 142 -40.05 -23.73 -31.53
C ALA A 142 -39.39 -22.33 -31.34
N SER A 143 -38.82 -21.85 -32.46
CA SER A 143 -39.05 -20.53 -33.13
C SER A 143 -39.47 -19.31 -32.28
N ASP A 144 -38.71 -18.21 -32.34
CA ASP A 144 -39.05 -17.04 -33.16
C ASP A 144 -37.90 -16.01 -33.19
N GLU A 145 -37.71 -15.38 -34.33
CA GLU A 145 -36.75 -14.32 -34.59
C GLU A 145 -37.31 -12.99 -34.07
N GLU A 146 -36.60 -12.24 -33.22
CA GLU A 146 -36.65 -10.77 -33.31
C GLU A 146 -35.29 -10.14 -32.93
N GLN A 147 -34.81 -9.34 -33.86
CA GLN A 147 -33.69 -8.44 -33.76
C GLN A 147 -34.10 -7.27 -32.86
N ASP A 148 -33.27 -6.91 -31.89
CA ASP A 148 -33.29 -5.54 -31.39
C ASP A 148 -31.86 -5.01 -31.24
N ALA A 149 -31.53 -4.14 -32.19
CA ALA A 149 -30.27 -3.45 -32.31
C ALA A 149 -30.42 -2.10 -31.60
N GLU A 150 -30.20 -2.09 -30.28
CA GLU A 150 -30.09 -0.84 -29.53
C GLU A 150 -28.64 -0.36 -29.50
N SER A 151 -28.40 0.48 -30.51
CA SER A 151 -27.48 1.60 -30.61
C SER A 151 -26.88 2.15 -29.31
N ASP A 152 -25.55 2.31 -29.35
CA ASP A 152 -24.80 3.51 -28.97
C ASP A 152 -24.81 3.96 -27.49
N ASP A 153 -23.76 3.55 -26.76
CA ASP A 153 -22.93 4.54 -26.06
C ASP A 153 -21.52 3.97 -25.92
N ASN A 154 -20.79 3.98 -27.04
CA ASN A 154 -19.39 3.60 -27.09
C ASN A 154 -18.56 4.75 -26.49
N ALA A 155 -18.72 4.98 -25.18
CA ALA A 155 -17.78 5.77 -24.41
C ALA A 155 -16.43 5.07 -24.53
N PHE A 156 -15.57 5.58 -25.41
CA PHE A 156 -14.18 5.20 -25.56
C PHE A 156 -13.44 5.63 -24.28
N VAL A 157 -13.78 4.97 -23.17
CA VAL A 157 -13.00 4.96 -21.94
C VAL A 157 -11.70 4.31 -22.40
N SER A 158 -10.67 5.14 -22.58
CA SER A 158 -9.39 4.66 -23.11
C SER A 158 -8.95 3.40 -22.36
N GLU A 159 -8.33 2.44 -23.04
CA GLU A 159 -7.76 1.27 -22.36
C GLU A 159 -6.84 1.67 -21.19
N ALA A 160 -6.25 2.87 -21.25
CA ALA A 160 -5.51 3.48 -20.15
C ALA A 160 -6.41 3.79 -18.93
N GLU A 161 -7.59 4.39 -19.11
CA GLU A 161 -8.54 4.67 -18.01
C GLU A 161 -9.12 3.38 -17.41
N THR A 162 -9.38 2.35 -18.22
CA THR A 162 -9.85 1.05 -17.70
C THR A 162 -8.75 0.28 -16.98
N LYS A 163 -7.50 0.34 -17.48
CA LYS A 163 -6.32 -0.21 -16.79
C LYS A 163 -6.04 0.53 -15.49
N GLU A 164 -6.16 1.86 -15.48
CA GLU A 164 -6.02 2.67 -14.27
C GLU A 164 -7.06 2.26 -13.21
N LYS A 165 -8.34 2.18 -13.58
CA LYS A 165 -9.40 1.72 -12.65
C LYS A 165 -9.11 0.35 -12.06
N ARG A 166 -8.68 -0.62 -12.89
CA ARG A 166 -8.32 -1.98 -12.44
C ARG A 166 -7.14 -1.99 -11.47
N ARG A 167 -6.13 -1.15 -11.68
CA ARG A 167 -4.99 -0.99 -10.76
C ARG A 167 -5.48 -0.55 -9.36
N PHE A 168 -6.38 0.42 -9.30
CA PHE A 168 -6.94 0.93 -8.04
C PHE A 168 -7.86 -0.07 -7.32
N GLU A 169 -8.69 -0.80 -8.07
CA GLU A 169 -9.64 -1.77 -7.53
C GLU A 169 -8.96 -2.99 -6.90
N SER A 170 -7.80 -3.41 -7.43
CA SER A 170 -7.02 -4.53 -6.88
C SER A 170 -6.57 -4.27 -5.43
N PHE A 171 -6.29 -3.00 -5.09
CA PHE A 171 -5.99 -2.55 -3.74
C PHE A 171 -7.23 -2.35 -2.85
N GLU A 172 -8.37 -1.98 -3.44
CA GLU A 172 -9.59 -1.63 -2.71
C GLU A 172 -10.24 -2.83 -2.00
N LYS A 173 -10.14 -4.03 -2.59
CA LYS A 173 -10.70 -5.27 -2.01
C LYS A 173 -10.06 -5.69 -0.67
N ASN A 174 -8.90 -5.12 -0.30
CA ASN A 174 -8.15 -5.48 0.92
C ASN A 174 -8.26 -4.44 2.06
N SER A 175 -9.31 -3.61 2.04
CA SER A 175 -9.56 -2.50 2.97
C SER A 175 -9.90 -2.96 4.40
N PHE A 176 -8.89 -3.39 5.18
CA PHE A 176 -9.00 -3.50 6.64
C PHE A 176 -9.24 -2.12 7.26
N ARG A 177 -9.87 -2.08 8.45
CA ARG A 177 -10.18 -0.86 9.25
C ARG A 177 -8.94 0.00 9.64
N SER A 178 -7.75 -0.38 9.18
CA SER A 178 -6.48 0.33 9.28
C SER A 178 -5.56 -0.25 8.19
N PRO A 179 -5.38 0.43 7.04
CA PRO A 179 -4.55 -0.09 5.94
C PRO A 179 -3.12 -0.35 6.41
N ARG A 180 -2.64 -1.59 6.24
CA ARG A 180 -1.28 -2.00 6.57
C ARG A 180 -0.50 -2.25 5.28
N PHE A 181 0.69 -1.68 5.21
CA PHE A 181 1.62 -1.88 4.11
C PHE A 181 2.95 -2.39 4.62
N TRP A 182 3.47 -3.43 3.98
CA TRP A 182 4.87 -3.82 4.09
C TRP A 182 5.68 -2.94 3.16
N PHE A 183 6.91 -2.61 3.53
CA PHE A 183 7.79 -1.88 2.63
C PHE A 183 9.21 -2.39 2.66
N GLN A 184 9.88 -2.22 1.53
CA GLN A 184 11.33 -2.31 1.39
C GLN A 184 11.84 -0.94 0.98
N TRP A 185 12.99 -0.57 1.53
CA TRP A 185 13.68 0.66 1.18
C TRP A 185 15.05 0.32 0.63
N LYS A 186 15.54 1.15 -0.28
CA LYS A 186 16.90 1.07 -0.83
C LYS A 186 17.48 2.47 -0.93
N GLY A 187 18.71 2.68 -0.46
CA GLY A 187 19.37 3.97 -0.56
C GLY A 187 20.57 4.14 0.35
N GLN A 188 20.99 5.38 0.55
CA GLN A 188 22.26 5.70 1.19
C GLN A 188 22.09 5.99 2.68
N VAL A 189 22.80 5.21 3.51
CA VAL A 189 22.98 5.51 4.94
C VAL A 189 24.19 6.43 5.10
N LYS A 190 23.96 7.59 5.71
CA LYS A 190 24.99 8.61 5.95
C LYS A 190 25.60 8.36 7.33
N SER A 191 26.44 7.33 7.46
CA SER A 191 27.16 7.05 8.71
C SER A 191 28.33 8.02 8.93
N ASN A 192 28.71 8.22 10.19
CA ASN A 192 29.92 8.97 10.53
C ASN A 192 31.13 8.09 10.19
N ALA A 193 32.03 8.60 9.36
CA ALA A 193 33.19 7.89 8.83
C ALA A 193 34.31 7.66 9.87
N GLU A 194 33.98 7.16 11.06
CA GLU A 194 34.95 6.82 12.12
C GLU A 194 34.66 5.50 12.87
N SER A 195 33.63 4.71 12.49
CA SER A 195 33.57 3.32 12.96
C SER A 195 34.40 2.43 12.05
N SER A 196 35.69 2.35 12.35
CA SER A 196 36.66 1.41 11.82
C SER A 196 36.26 -0.05 12.15
N MET A 197 35.27 -0.61 11.45
CA MET A 197 35.05 -2.07 11.28
C MET A 197 33.84 -2.46 10.43
N ALA A 198 33.12 -1.52 9.82
CA ALA A 198 32.13 -1.87 8.81
C ALA A 198 32.80 -1.86 7.43
N LYS A 199 32.72 -2.97 6.70
CA LYS A 199 32.99 -3.04 5.25
C LYS A 199 32.01 -2.10 4.55
N SER A 200 32.28 -0.80 4.56
CA SER A 200 31.55 0.17 3.76
C SER A 200 31.97 -0.08 2.33
N ASN A 201 31.08 -0.71 1.57
CA ASN A 201 31.23 -0.76 0.13
C ASN A 201 31.06 0.68 -0.36
N PRO A 202 32.08 1.33 -0.95
CA PRO A 202 32.03 2.76 -1.28
C PRO A 202 31.07 3.08 -2.45
N GLU A 203 30.45 2.06 -3.05
CA GLU A 203 29.35 2.12 -4.03
C GLU A 203 28.01 1.57 -3.49
N GLY A 204 27.94 1.13 -2.24
CA GLY A 204 26.86 0.26 -1.76
C GLY A 204 25.66 1.03 -1.21
N SER A 205 24.61 1.19 -2.00
CA SER A 205 23.27 1.42 -1.45
C SER A 205 22.90 0.28 -0.51
N GLU A 206 22.32 0.63 0.62
CA GLU A 206 21.79 -0.33 1.58
C GLU A 206 20.32 -0.61 1.30
N THR A 207 19.85 -1.74 1.82
CA THR A 207 18.45 -2.14 1.77
C THR A 207 17.97 -2.50 3.17
N GLY A 208 16.68 -2.32 3.40
CA GLY A 208 16.04 -2.79 4.62
C GLY A 208 14.53 -2.83 4.48
N ARG A 209 13.87 -3.36 5.50
CA ARG A 209 12.43 -3.62 5.49
C ARG A 209 11.72 -2.98 6.65
N GLY A 210 10.42 -2.85 6.52
CA GLY A 210 9.54 -2.33 7.55
C GLY A 210 8.07 -2.52 7.22
N TYR A 211 7.23 -1.90 8.03
CA TYR A 211 5.80 -1.79 7.73
C TYR A 211 5.25 -0.47 8.24
N VAL A 212 4.15 -0.01 7.66
CA VAL A 212 3.35 1.11 8.14
C VAL A 212 1.88 0.68 8.25
N VAL A 213 1.20 1.19 9.26
CA VAL A 213 -0.23 0.99 9.51
C VAL A 213 -0.87 2.36 9.63
N PHE A 214 -1.73 2.69 8.67
CA PHE A 214 -2.47 3.94 8.68
C PHE A 214 -3.60 3.93 9.70
N SER A 215 -3.78 5.07 10.37
CA SER A 215 -4.88 5.30 11.29
C SER A 215 -6.14 5.62 10.49
N GLY A 216 -6.91 4.57 10.20
CA GLY A 216 -8.13 4.66 9.39
C GLY A 216 -7.88 4.92 7.91
N ASN A 217 -8.98 5.06 7.18
CA ASN A 217 -9.00 5.03 5.70
C ASN A 217 -8.64 6.37 5.03
N ASP A 218 -8.42 7.44 5.81
CA ASP A 218 -7.98 8.74 5.31
C ASP A 218 -6.44 8.85 5.24
N CYS A 219 -5.70 7.86 5.76
CA CYS A 219 -4.24 7.84 5.75
C CYS A 219 -3.57 9.12 6.30
N ARG A 220 -4.21 9.77 7.29
CA ARG A 220 -3.72 11.04 7.89
C ARG A 220 -2.55 10.85 8.84
N SER A 221 -2.41 9.68 9.43
CA SER A 221 -1.31 9.33 10.33
C SER A 221 -1.00 7.86 10.23
N PHE A 222 0.22 7.47 10.57
CA PHE A 222 0.63 6.07 10.59
C PHE A 222 1.55 5.76 11.77
N LYS A 223 1.61 4.47 12.10
CA LYS A 223 2.63 3.86 12.97
C LYS A 223 3.25 2.68 12.25
N GLY A 224 4.50 2.37 12.54
CA GLY A 224 5.25 1.38 11.80
C GLY A 224 6.60 1.08 12.42
N THR A 225 7.39 0.30 11.71
CA THR A 225 8.78 0.04 12.06
C THR A 225 9.67 0.13 10.83
N ILE A 226 10.96 0.37 11.07
CA ILE A 226 12.02 0.33 10.07
C ILE A 226 13.23 -0.42 10.63
N THR A 227 13.84 -1.25 9.80
CA THR A 227 15.10 -1.93 10.06
C THR A 227 16.19 -1.33 9.16
N VAL A 228 17.34 -1.00 9.75
CA VAL A 228 18.52 -0.45 9.07
C VAL A 228 19.77 -1.14 9.63
N ASP A 229 20.29 -2.09 8.87
CA ASP A 229 21.32 -3.02 9.35
C ASP A 229 22.65 -2.32 9.63
N ALA A 230 23.11 -1.37 8.79
CA ALA A 230 24.36 -0.65 9.08
C ALA A 230 24.28 0.26 10.31
N LEU A 231 23.07 0.63 10.74
CA LEU A 231 22.86 1.37 11.98
C LEU A 231 22.53 0.45 13.17
N GLN A 232 22.52 -0.87 12.96
CA GLN A 232 22.08 -1.87 13.94
C GLN A 232 20.65 -1.61 14.45
N TRP A 233 19.80 -1.03 13.60
CA TRP A 233 18.41 -0.77 13.92
C TRP A 233 17.57 -1.96 13.52
N LYS A 234 16.96 -2.62 14.50
CA LYS A 234 16.01 -3.70 14.27
C LYS A 234 14.62 -3.27 14.74
N ASP A 235 13.65 -3.25 13.83
CA ASP A 235 12.25 -2.92 14.10
C ASP A 235 12.06 -1.61 14.89
N VAL A 236 12.86 -0.59 14.57
CA VAL A 236 12.80 0.71 15.25
C VAL A 236 11.48 1.40 14.94
N SER A 237 10.84 1.93 15.97
CA SER A 237 9.55 2.62 15.86
C SER A 237 9.62 3.81 14.91
N LEU A 238 8.68 3.81 13.96
CA LEU A 238 8.46 4.85 12.97
C LEU A 238 7.01 5.33 13.08
N SER A 239 6.78 6.63 13.11
CA SER A 239 5.42 7.18 13.07
C SER A 239 5.38 8.46 12.27
N GLY A 240 4.21 8.88 11.82
CA GLY A 240 4.11 10.13 11.08
C GLY A 240 2.69 10.63 10.88
N TRP A 241 2.58 11.86 10.41
CA TRP A 241 1.33 12.49 10.01
C TRP A 241 1.46 13.11 8.64
N LYS A 242 0.36 13.13 7.91
CA LYS A 242 0.28 13.70 6.57
C LYS A 242 0.30 15.22 6.68
N GLU A 243 1.32 15.85 6.12
CA GLU A 243 1.42 17.31 6.01
C GLU A 243 0.53 17.79 4.87
N VAL A 244 0.68 17.16 3.70
CA VAL A 244 0.06 17.59 2.45
C VAL A 244 -0.47 16.38 1.71
N THR A 245 -1.73 16.43 1.29
CA THR A 245 -2.26 15.49 0.30
C THR A 245 -1.93 16.01 -1.08
N MET A 246 -1.33 15.15 -1.91
CA MET A 246 -0.99 15.46 -3.29
C MET A 246 -1.67 14.44 -4.19
N PRO A 247 -2.06 14.82 -5.42
CA PRO A 247 -2.45 13.83 -6.41
C PRO A 247 -1.26 12.93 -6.75
N GLU A 248 -1.54 11.88 -7.52
CA GLU A 248 -0.50 11.08 -8.13
C GLU A 248 0.44 11.98 -8.97
N ARG A 249 1.75 11.76 -8.84
CA ARG A 249 2.76 12.50 -9.57
C ARG A 249 3.72 11.53 -10.24
N ASP A 250 3.94 11.77 -11.52
CA ASP A 250 4.93 11.07 -12.30
C ASP A 250 6.32 11.67 -12.02
N VAL A 251 6.86 11.34 -10.85
CA VAL A 251 8.23 11.68 -10.46
C VAL A 251 9.12 10.50 -10.80
N GLY A 252 10.28 10.78 -11.39
CA GLY A 252 11.30 9.76 -11.64
C GLY A 252 11.61 8.97 -10.37
N PHE A 253 11.40 7.66 -10.42
CA PHE A 253 11.69 6.74 -9.34
C PHE A 253 12.90 5.91 -9.73
N ASP A 254 13.97 5.98 -8.94
CA ASP A 254 15.19 5.21 -9.15
C ASP A 254 15.36 4.21 -8.00
N TRP A 255 15.39 2.92 -8.33
CA TRP A 255 15.58 1.83 -7.36
C TRP A 255 17.06 1.46 -7.25
N LYS A 256 17.88 2.42 -6.84
CA LYS A 256 19.33 2.25 -6.69
C LYS A 256 19.78 2.30 -5.25
#